data_AF-A0A832QGR9-F1
#
_entry.id   AF-A0A832QGR9-F1
#
_cell.length_a   1.000
_cell.length_b   1.000
_cell.length_c   1.000
_cell.angle_alpha   90.00
_cell.angle_beta   90.00
_cell.angle_gamma   90.00
#
_symmetry.space_group_name_H-M   'P 1'
#
loop_
_entity.id
_entity.type
_entity.pdbx_description
1 polymer ?
#
loop_
_entity_poly.entity_id
_entity_poly.type
_entity_poly.pdbx_seq_one_letter_code
_entity_poly.pdbx_strand_id
1 'polypeptide(L)'
;MSVFFMFFLLGFAIVYLYLNRSTEEVLGVKEDVREEVIEINGVPKIVSLPPMFAVAGELYEYFPKVMDSDTDINSLTLELVSAPEWLSLGLNNVVSGYVPVDAVGYTVNFVLRVSDGYNSSDQDNYILIVDANEI
;
A
#
# COMPACT_ATOMS: atom_id res chain seq x y z
N MET A 1 -4.72 -38.88 62.30
CA MET A 1 -4.62 -37.53 61.72
C MET A 1 -3.22 -37.02 62.01
N SER A 2 -2.24 -37.04 61.09
CA SER A 2 -1.01 -36.26 61.36
C SER A 2 0.06 -36.10 60.26
N VAL A 3 0.10 -36.88 59.18
CA VAL A 3 1.26 -36.78 58.24
C VAL A 3 0.85 -36.49 56.80
N PHE A 4 -0.23 -37.12 56.30
CA PHE A 4 -0.72 -36.85 54.94
C PHE A 4 -1.24 -35.42 54.71
N PHE A 5 -1.79 -34.76 55.74
CA PHE A 5 -2.27 -33.38 55.64
C PHE A 5 -1.13 -32.34 55.61
N MET A 6 0.04 -32.70 56.16
CA MET A 6 1.21 -31.83 56.23
C MET A 6 1.96 -31.75 54.88
N PHE A 7 2.00 -32.85 54.12
CA PHE A 7 2.55 -32.86 52.76
C PHE A 7 1.66 -32.12 51.75
N PHE A 8 0.34 -32.14 51.95
CA PHE A 8 -0.60 -31.40 51.10
C PHE A 8 -0.42 -29.87 51.23
N LEU A 9 -0.17 -29.37 52.44
CA LEU A 9 0.11 -27.94 52.68
C LEU A 9 1.52 -27.51 52.25
N LEU A 10 2.53 -28.38 52.42
CA LEU A 10 3.91 -28.06 52.02
C LEU A 10 4.04 -27.95 50.49
N GLY A 11 3.36 -28.81 49.74
CA GLY A 11 3.32 -28.72 48.27
C GLY A 11 2.63 -27.44 47.79
N PHE A 12 1.54 -27.03 48.45
CA PHE A 12 0.82 -25.81 48.08
C PHE A 12 1.64 -24.55 48.39
N ALA A 13 2.39 -24.52 49.51
CA ALA A 13 3.26 -23.40 49.85
C ALA A 13 4.42 -23.23 48.85
N ILE A 14 5.01 -24.33 48.36
CA ILE A 14 6.08 -24.28 47.36
C ILE A 14 5.53 -23.82 46.00
N VAL A 15 4.37 -24.33 45.58
CA VAL A 15 3.70 -23.89 44.34
C VAL A 15 3.28 -22.42 44.44
N TYR A 16 2.76 -21.99 45.59
CA TYR A 16 2.42 -20.59 45.84
C TYR A 16 3.65 -19.68 45.81
N LEU A 17 4.77 -20.08 46.44
CA LEU A 17 6.03 -19.33 46.38
C LEU A 17 6.63 -19.29 44.97
N TYR A 18 6.45 -20.34 44.17
CA TYR A 18 6.90 -20.39 42.77
C TYR A 18 6.04 -19.49 41.86
N LEU A 19 4.71 -19.50 42.03
CA LEU A 19 3.78 -18.68 41.26
C LEU A 19 3.79 -17.21 41.68
N ASN A 20 4.07 -16.92 42.95
CA ASN A 20 4.14 -15.56 43.49
C ASN A 20 5.54 -14.92 43.35
N ARG A 21 6.47 -15.56 42.63
CA ARG A 21 7.83 -15.04 42.36
C ARG A 21 7.86 -14.07 41.17
N SER A 22 6.82 -13.25 40.99
CA SER A 22 6.66 -12.40 39.80
C SER A 22 6.61 -10.90 40.09
N THR A 23 7.10 -10.43 41.25
CA THR A 23 7.31 -8.99 41.49
C THR A 23 8.45 -8.76 42.49
N GLU A 24 9.68 -9.12 42.13
CA GLU A 24 10.86 -8.46 42.68
C GLU A 24 11.40 -7.59 41.54
N GLU A 25 11.07 -6.30 41.57
CA GLU A 25 11.69 -5.29 40.73
C GLU A 25 13.20 -5.27 41.01
N VAL A 26 13.99 -5.93 40.17
CA VAL A 26 15.42 -5.62 40.07
C VAL A 26 15.52 -4.40 39.15
N LEU A 27 15.57 -3.20 39.74
CA LEU A 27 15.95 -1.97 39.04
C LEU A 27 17.28 -2.19 38.31
N GLY A 28 17.26 -2.26 36.97
CA GLY A 28 18.53 -2.27 36.24
C GLY A 28 18.50 -2.49 34.74
N VAL A 29 17.52 -3.19 34.18
CA VAL A 29 17.31 -3.24 32.73
C VAL A 29 15.81 -3.34 32.51
N LYS A 30 15.15 -2.17 32.36
CA LYS A 30 13.96 -2.14 31.53
C LYS A 30 14.50 -2.51 30.16
N GLU A 31 14.36 -3.76 29.73
CA GLU A 31 14.54 -4.05 28.31
C GLU A 31 13.52 -3.15 27.63
N ASP A 32 13.99 -1.99 27.15
CA ASP A 32 13.36 -1.27 26.08
C ASP A 32 13.49 -2.21 24.88
N VAL A 33 12.74 -3.31 24.90
CA VAL A 33 12.35 -3.99 23.66
C VAL A 33 11.43 -2.97 23.02
N ARG A 34 12.06 -2.00 22.36
CA ARG A 34 11.48 -1.45 21.16
C ARG A 34 11.22 -2.69 20.33
N GLU A 35 9.97 -3.11 20.25
CA GLU A 35 9.53 -3.72 19.01
C GLU A 35 9.94 -2.70 17.97
N GLU A 36 11.09 -2.92 17.35
CA GLU A 36 11.35 -2.42 16.03
C GLU A 36 10.25 -3.08 15.21
N VAL A 37 9.09 -2.42 15.19
CA VAL A 37 8.10 -2.58 14.15
C VAL A 37 8.92 -2.27 12.92
N ILE A 38 9.42 -3.33 12.29
CA ILE A 38 10.02 -3.24 10.98
C ILE A 38 8.83 -2.80 10.13
N GLU A 39 8.72 -1.49 9.92
CA GLU A 39 7.80 -0.93 8.94
C GLU A 39 8.03 -1.76 7.69
N ILE A 40 6.99 -2.48 7.28
CA ILE A 40 7.02 -3.37 6.13
C ILE A 40 7.13 -2.49 4.89
N ASN A 41 8.33 -1.93 4.62
CA ASN A 41 8.60 -0.94 3.56
C ASN A 41 7.53 -0.99 2.48
N GLY A 42 6.51 -0.13 2.66
CA GLY A 42 5.30 -0.13 1.87
C GLY A 42 5.68 0.33 0.49
N VAL A 43 5.82 -0.59 -0.47
CA VAL A 43 5.96 -0.17 -1.85
C VAL A 43 4.57 0.29 -2.30
N PRO A 44 4.40 1.57 -2.68
CA PRO A 44 3.10 2.11 -3.03
C PRO A 44 2.60 1.46 -4.32
N LYS A 45 1.28 1.34 -4.48
CA LYS A 45 0.67 0.66 -5.63
C LYS A 45 -0.47 1.47 -6.22
N ILE A 46 -0.57 1.45 -7.54
CA ILE A 46 -1.78 1.86 -8.27
C ILE A 46 -2.73 0.66 -8.29
N VAL A 47 -3.95 0.83 -7.78
CA VAL A 47 -4.95 -0.25 -7.59
C VAL A 47 -6.17 -0.11 -8.50
N SER A 48 -6.21 0.93 -9.34
CA SER A 48 -7.20 1.09 -10.40
C SER A 48 -6.64 0.65 -11.76
N LEU A 49 -7.55 0.48 -12.72
CA LEU A 49 -7.22 0.29 -14.13
C LEU A 49 -7.80 1.44 -14.96
N PRO A 50 -7.09 1.92 -15.98
CA PRO A 50 -7.62 2.91 -16.91
C PRO A 50 -8.69 2.34 -17.84
N PRO A 51 -9.53 3.20 -18.46
CA PRO A 51 -10.35 2.80 -19.60
C PRO A 51 -9.45 2.27 -20.72
N MET A 52 -9.76 1.06 -21.20
CA MET A 52 -9.00 0.38 -22.26
C MET A 52 -9.30 0.91 -23.66
N PHE A 53 -10.39 1.68 -23.80
CA PHE A 53 -10.83 2.28 -25.05
C PHE A 53 -10.85 3.79 -24.92
N ALA A 54 -10.46 4.47 -26.00
CA ALA A 54 -10.59 5.91 -26.13
C ALA A 54 -11.18 6.24 -27.50
N VAL A 55 -12.03 7.26 -27.54
CA VAL A 55 -12.73 7.66 -28.76
C VAL A 55 -11.94 8.76 -29.44
N ALA A 56 -11.62 8.58 -30.72
CA ALA A 56 -10.90 9.58 -31.49
C ALA A 56 -11.66 10.92 -31.52
N GLY A 57 -10.96 12.01 -31.21
CA GLY A 57 -11.54 13.36 -31.13
C GLY A 57 -12.23 13.70 -29.80
N GLU A 58 -12.35 12.74 -28.87
CA GLU A 58 -12.97 12.97 -27.56
C GLU A 58 -11.94 13.10 -26.44
N LEU A 59 -12.42 13.55 -25.28
CA LEU A 59 -11.62 13.62 -24.05
C LEU A 59 -11.50 12.22 -23.45
N TYR A 60 -10.27 11.76 -23.25
CA TYR A 60 -9.97 10.61 -22.43
C TYR A 60 -9.67 11.06 -21.00
N GLU A 61 -10.21 10.35 -20.00
CA GLU A 61 -9.94 10.58 -18.59
C GLU A 61 -9.72 9.27 -17.84
N TYR A 62 -8.70 9.25 -17.00
CA TYR A 62 -8.44 8.21 -16.03
C TYR A 62 -8.18 8.84 -14.67
N PHE A 63 -8.82 8.29 -13.63
CA PHE A 63 -8.70 8.69 -12.23
C PHE A 63 -7.95 7.59 -11.46
N PRO A 64 -6.61 7.66 -11.37
CA PRO A 64 -5.82 6.70 -10.62
C PRO A 64 -6.24 6.64 -9.16
N LYS A 65 -6.30 5.43 -8.61
CA LYS A 65 -6.41 5.15 -7.19
C LYS A 65 -5.12 4.49 -6.75
N VAL A 66 -4.52 5.03 -5.70
CA VAL A 66 -3.27 4.52 -5.12
C VAL A 66 -3.51 4.01 -3.72
N MET A 67 -2.61 3.17 -3.23
CA MET A 67 -2.61 2.66 -1.86
C MET A 67 -1.17 2.45 -1.41
N ASP A 68 -0.95 2.70 -0.14
CA ASP A 68 0.26 2.34 0.57
C ASP A 68 -0.11 1.91 2.01
N SER A 69 0.65 0.99 2.60
CA SER A 69 0.38 0.45 3.94
C SER A 69 0.98 1.27 5.08
N ASP A 70 2.04 2.03 4.82
CA ASP A 70 2.76 2.83 5.83
C ASP A 70 2.82 4.32 5.47
N THR A 71 2.49 4.70 4.23
CA THR A 71 2.46 6.10 3.80
C THR A 71 1.03 6.65 3.65
N ASP A 72 0.79 7.87 4.15
CA ASP A 72 -0.49 8.58 3.93
C ASP A 72 -0.75 8.79 2.43
N ILE A 73 -1.96 8.47 1.99
CA ILE A 73 -2.39 8.55 0.59
C ILE A 73 -2.14 9.93 -0.05
N ASN A 74 -2.23 11.02 0.72
CA ASN A 74 -2.04 12.39 0.24
C ASN A 74 -0.56 12.77 0.10
N SER A 75 0.34 11.96 0.65
CA SER A 75 1.79 12.12 0.51
C SER A 75 2.34 11.35 -0.68
N LEU A 76 1.54 10.45 -1.28
CA LEU A 76 1.93 9.74 -2.49
C LEU A 76 1.92 10.68 -3.68
N THR A 77 2.90 10.50 -4.55
CA THR A 77 3.08 11.27 -5.78
C THR A 77 2.87 10.38 -6.99
N LEU A 78 2.24 10.94 -8.02
CA LEU A 78 2.04 10.28 -9.31
C LEU A 78 2.88 10.97 -10.37
N GLU A 79 3.41 10.16 -11.29
CA GLU A 79 4.21 10.62 -12.43
C GLU A 79 3.83 9.85 -13.69
N LEU A 80 3.66 10.57 -14.79
CA LEU A 80 3.52 9.98 -16.12
C LEU A 80 4.92 9.75 -16.70
N VAL A 81 5.47 8.55 -16.51
CA VAL A 81 6.88 8.22 -16.89
C VAL A 81 7.05 8.20 -18.40
N SER A 82 6.05 7.69 -19.12
CA SER A 82 5.97 7.74 -20.58
C SER A 82 4.52 7.81 -21.02
N ALA A 83 4.24 8.55 -22.07
CA ALA A 83 2.90 8.70 -22.62
C ALA A 83 2.93 9.23 -24.06
N PRO A 84 1.86 9.04 -24.83
CA PRO A 84 1.69 9.77 -26.08
C PRO A 84 1.55 11.27 -25.82
N GLU A 85 1.95 12.12 -26.77
CA GLU A 85 2.02 13.58 -26.60
C GLU A 85 0.68 14.22 -26.18
N TRP A 86 -0.44 13.60 -26.54
CA TRP A 86 -1.76 14.11 -26.24
C TRP A 86 -2.25 13.80 -24.81
N LEU A 87 -1.55 12.92 -24.08
CA LEU A 87 -1.94 12.47 -22.74
C LEU A 87 -1.03 13.09 -21.68
N SER A 88 -1.62 13.62 -20.61
CA SER A 88 -0.90 14.31 -19.56
C SER A 88 -1.44 13.96 -18.17
N LEU A 89 -0.63 14.15 -17.13
CA LEU A 89 -1.07 14.06 -15.74
C LEU A 89 -1.33 15.48 -15.22
N GLY A 90 -2.58 15.78 -14.89
CA GLY A 90 -3.00 17.06 -14.32
C GLY A 90 -2.61 17.22 -12.84
N LEU A 91 -2.67 18.46 -12.34
CA LEU A 91 -2.42 18.78 -10.92
C LEU A 91 -3.40 18.11 -9.94
N ASN A 92 -4.55 17.67 -10.45
CA ASN A 92 -5.56 16.92 -9.71
C ASN A 92 -5.32 15.40 -9.75
N ASN A 93 -4.14 14.96 -10.20
CA ASN A 93 -3.78 13.56 -10.41
C ASN A 93 -4.64 12.82 -11.45
N VAL A 94 -5.40 13.53 -12.27
CA VAL A 94 -6.17 12.93 -13.38
C VAL A 94 -5.26 12.81 -14.60
N VAL A 95 -5.22 11.61 -15.17
CA VAL A 95 -4.57 11.37 -16.45
C VAL A 95 -5.58 11.68 -17.54
N SER A 96 -5.35 12.73 -18.34
CA SER A 96 -6.31 13.16 -19.36
C SER A 96 -5.66 13.76 -20.59
N GLY A 97 -6.43 13.76 -21.68
CA GLY A 97 -5.97 14.21 -22.98
C GLY A 97 -7.05 14.10 -24.06
N TYR A 98 -6.99 14.98 -25.06
CA TYR A 98 -7.83 14.87 -26.25
C TYR A 98 -7.20 13.89 -27.24
N VAL A 99 -7.95 12.84 -27.59
CA VAL A 99 -7.44 11.77 -28.46
C VAL A 99 -7.32 12.29 -29.90
N PRO A 100 -6.16 12.18 -30.57
CA PRO A 100 -6.00 12.61 -31.96
C PRO A 100 -6.92 11.82 -32.91
N VAL A 101 -7.54 12.52 -33.86
CA VAL A 101 -8.46 11.92 -34.83
C VAL A 101 -7.78 10.94 -35.80
N ASP A 102 -6.49 11.12 -36.05
CA ASP A 102 -5.66 10.28 -36.91
C ASP A 102 -5.09 9.05 -36.19
N ALA A 103 -5.38 8.88 -34.90
CA ALA A 103 -4.92 7.77 -34.09
C ALA A 103 -5.89 6.57 -34.04
N VAL A 104 -6.99 6.60 -34.81
CA VAL A 104 -7.95 5.48 -34.93
C VAL A 104 -7.24 4.18 -35.35
N GLY A 105 -7.54 3.08 -34.64
CA GLY A 105 -6.99 1.76 -34.91
C GLY A 105 -5.60 1.51 -34.31
N TYR A 106 -4.97 2.51 -33.70
CA TYR A 106 -3.73 2.32 -32.97
C TYR A 106 -3.99 1.89 -31.52
N THR A 107 -3.04 1.13 -30.97
CA THR A 107 -2.92 0.91 -29.53
C THR A 107 -1.75 1.74 -29.03
N VAL A 108 -2.00 2.61 -28.06
CA VAL A 108 -0.95 3.42 -27.41
C VAL A 108 -0.71 2.91 -26.00
N ASN A 109 0.49 3.16 -25.48
CA ASN A 109 0.89 2.82 -24.12
C ASN A 109 1.21 4.08 -23.32
N PHE A 110 0.91 4.04 -22.03
CA PHE A 110 1.45 4.98 -21.06
C PHE A 110 1.86 4.24 -19.78
N VAL A 111 2.88 4.76 -19.10
CA VAL A 111 3.39 4.21 -17.83
C VAL A 111 3.13 5.23 -16.74
N LEU A 112 2.37 4.81 -15.73
CA LEU A 112 2.08 5.62 -14.56
C LEU A 112 2.87 5.08 -13.37
N ARG A 113 3.65 5.95 -12.72
CA ARG A 113 4.40 5.64 -11.51
C ARG A 113 3.71 6.23 -10.29
N VAL A 114 3.70 5.48 -9.19
CA VAL A 114 3.41 6.00 -7.85
C VAL A 114 4.66 5.91 -6.98
N SER A 115 4.91 6.94 -6.17
CA SER A 115 6.06 7.02 -5.26
C SER A 115 5.66 7.58 -3.90
N ASP A 116 6.23 7.01 -2.84
CA ASP A 116 6.13 7.49 -1.45
C ASP A 116 7.30 8.45 -1.07
N GLY A 117 8.24 8.68 -2.01
CA GLY A 117 9.47 9.44 -1.82
C GLY A 117 10.73 8.57 -1.57
N TYR A 118 10.57 7.31 -1.20
CA TYR A 118 11.61 6.31 -0.95
C TYR A 118 11.49 5.10 -1.90
N ASN A 119 10.30 4.50 -2.00
CA ASN A 119 9.93 3.42 -2.89
C ASN A 119 8.98 3.92 -4.01
N SER A 120 8.91 3.14 -5.08
CA SER A 120 7.99 3.41 -6.18
C SER A 120 7.59 2.13 -6.91
N SER A 121 6.45 2.18 -7.60
CA SER A 121 6.05 1.14 -8.55
C SER A 121 5.44 1.74 -9.81
N ASP A 122 5.57 0.99 -10.91
CA ASP A 122 5.09 1.38 -12.23
C ASP A 122 3.91 0.49 -12.66
N GLN A 123 2.95 1.11 -13.33
CA GLN A 123 1.84 0.44 -14.00
C GLN A 123 1.90 0.74 -15.50
N ASP A 124 2.18 -0.29 -16.30
CA ASP A 124 2.02 -0.25 -17.76
C ASP A 124 0.54 -0.33 -18.14
N ASN A 125 0.11 0.60 -18.98
CA ASN A 125 -1.28 0.72 -19.40
C ASN A 125 -1.38 0.84 -20.92
N TYR A 126 -2.48 0.33 -21.50
CA TYR A 126 -2.71 0.33 -22.94
C TYR A 126 -4.10 0.85 -23.26
N ILE A 127 -4.20 1.67 -24.31
CA ILE A 127 -5.43 2.26 -24.80
C ILE A 127 -5.59 1.88 -26.27
N LEU A 128 -6.70 1.23 -26.61
CA LEU A 128 -7.14 1.03 -27.98
C LEU A 128 -7.98 2.23 -28.41
N ILE A 129 -7.58 2.88 -29.50
CA ILE A 129 -8.29 4.04 -30.03
C ILE A 129 -9.28 3.57 -31.10
N VAL A 130 -10.55 3.90 -30.88
CA VAL A 130 -11.67 3.52 -31.73
C VAL A 130 -12.30 4.74 -32.39
N ASP A 131 -12.98 4.52 -33.52
CA ASP A 131 -13.79 5.55 -34.16
C ASP A 131 -15.04 5.85 -33.31
N ALA A 132 -15.51 7.09 -33.33
CA ALA A 132 -16.74 7.50 -32.64
C ALA A 132 -17.99 6.73 -33.07
N ASN A 133 -17.98 6.10 -34.25
CA ASN A 133 -19.08 5.31 -34.77
C ASN A 133 -19.03 3.82 -34.36
N GLU A 134 -18.01 3.38 -33.62
CA GLU A 134 -17.76 1.97 -33.29
C GLU A 134 -18.10 1.58 -31.83
N ILE A 135 -18.83 2.42 -31.10
CA ILE A 135 -19.15 2.24 -29.67
C ILE A 135 -20.65 2.11 -29.42
#